data_AF-A0A837J2H2-F1
#
_entry.id   AF-A0A837J2H2-F1
#
_cell.length_a   1.000
_cell.length_b   1.000
_cell.length_c   1.000
_cell.angle_alpha   90.00
_cell.angle_beta   90.00
_cell.angle_gamma   90.00
#
_symmetry.space_group_name_H-M   'P 1'
#
loop_
_entity.id
_entity.type
_entity.pdbx_description
1 polymer ?
#
loop_
_entity_poly.entity_id
_entity_poly.type
_entity_poly.pdbx_seq_one_letter_code
_entity_poly.pdbx_strand_id
1 'polypeptide(L)'
;MHDKMLREFINDLSSMLRKIVDIKLTTIEQMTYGEFILSIPQVTSLSTLSMKPLDGKIVIECNPTISHKVIADLLGSGAVNTMDNLDRELTEIEIKVLEHFYKMFIKILYKTWSDISSLNFRIESSDTNANAIQIVSDHDIVLLVVFEITIDEDSGFLSICYPISYIEPLLNKIVDKIFSEGKNKKLSRKEDIKTLISGARMKVEAIMAETELTTAEILNLKENDIIVFNKNASSSSATVYINKKEKFSVVSGISNNRKAVQIKANLDREKQETLDTLREMREDREQKAKESAETLKKLLNERTSNYI
;
A
#
# COMPACT_ATOMS: atom_id res chain seq x y z
N MET A 1 -1.94 -1.08 8.31
CA MET A 1 -1.09 -2.10 8.94
C MET A 1 -1.83 -3.42 8.99
N HIS A 2 -2.99 -3.48 9.66
CA HIS A 2 -3.85 -4.67 9.72
C HIS A 2 -4.24 -5.25 8.35
N ASP A 3 -4.46 -4.42 7.32
CA ASP A 3 -4.66 -4.90 5.95
C ASP A 3 -3.51 -5.78 5.42
N LYS A 4 -2.25 -5.45 5.78
CA LYS A 4 -1.07 -6.25 5.37
C LYS A 4 -1.03 -7.62 6.05
N MET A 5 -1.65 -7.76 7.22
CA MET A 5 -1.66 -9.02 7.97
C MET A 5 -2.64 -10.05 7.40
N LEU A 6 -3.66 -9.61 6.64
CA LEU A 6 -4.73 -10.46 6.13
C LEU A 6 -4.19 -11.67 5.36
N ARG A 7 -3.20 -11.45 4.48
CA ARG A 7 -2.61 -12.54 3.68
C ARG A 7 -2.02 -13.64 4.56
N GLU A 8 -1.28 -13.27 5.60
CA GLU A 8 -0.66 -14.23 6.49
C GLU A 8 -1.70 -14.89 7.39
N PHE A 9 -2.69 -14.12 7.84
CA PHE A 9 -3.79 -14.64 8.64
C PHE A 9 -4.63 -15.67 7.87
N ILE A 10 -5.00 -15.39 6.63
CA ILE A 10 -5.72 -16.32 5.75
C ILE A 10 -4.90 -17.60 5.56
N ASN A 11 -3.61 -17.47 5.25
CA ASN A 11 -2.75 -18.63 4.99
C ASN A 11 -2.57 -19.52 6.23
N ASP A 12 -2.26 -18.92 7.37
CA ASP A 12 -2.02 -19.67 8.61
C ASP A 12 -3.31 -20.31 9.13
N LEU A 13 -4.44 -19.59 9.08
CA LEU A 13 -5.74 -20.13 9.52
C LEU A 13 -6.24 -21.24 8.58
N SER A 14 -6.12 -21.05 7.26
CA SER A 14 -6.45 -22.10 6.28
C SER A 14 -5.60 -23.34 6.47
N SER A 15 -4.30 -23.18 6.76
CA SER A 15 -3.38 -24.28 7.04
C SER A 15 -3.73 -25.01 8.33
N MET A 16 -4.07 -24.26 9.39
CA MET A 16 -4.47 -24.80 10.69
C MET A 16 -5.73 -25.65 10.58
N LEU A 17 -6.74 -25.17 9.86
CA LEU A 17 -8.04 -25.83 9.72
C LEU A 17 -8.11 -26.81 8.54
N ARG A 18 -7.14 -26.77 7.63
CA ARG A 18 -7.15 -27.50 6.34
C ARG A 18 -8.40 -27.23 5.50
N LYS A 19 -8.86 -25.97 5.53
CA LYS A 19 -10.09 -25.51 4.86
C LYS A 19 -9.85 -24.19 4.12
N ILE A 20 -10.81 -23.81 3.28
CA ILE A 20 -10.80 -22.52 2.60
C ILE A 20 -11.32 -21.49 3.59
N VAL A 21 -10.50 -20.47 3.85
CA VAL A 21 -10.84 -19.36 4.73
C VAL A 21 -10.73 -18.05 3.97
N ASP A 22 -11.76 -17.22 4.07
CA ASP A 22 -11.73 -15.83 3.62
C ASP A 22 -11.72 -14.91 4.85
N ILE A 23 -10.88 -13.87 4.82
CA ILE A 23 -10.78 -12.90 5.92
C ILE A 23 -10.70 -11.50 5.33
N LYS A 24 -11.59 -10.63 5.80
CA LYS A 24 -11.67 -9.24 5.38
C LYS A 24 -11.54 -8.32 6.58
N LEU A 25 -10.86 -7.21 6.39
CA LEU A 25 -10.87 -6.11 7.35
C LEU A 25 -12.18 -5.32 7.14
N THR A 26 -13.10 -5.41 8.09
CA THR A 26 -14.44 -4.84 7.99
C THR A 26 -14.42 -3.36 8.33
N THR A 27 -13.96 -3.03 9.54
CA THR A 27 -13.93 -1.66 10.04
C THR A 27 -12.74 -1.42 10.97
N ILE A 28 -12.32 -0.17 11.02
CA ILE A 28 -11.42 0.37 12.04
C ILE A 28 -12.09 1.63 12.58
N GLU A 29 -12.54 1.57 13.83
CA GLU A 29 -13.36 2.62 14.44
C GLU A 29 -12.83 3.00 15.81
N GLN A 30 -13.12 4.23 16.22
CA GLN A 30 -12.79 4.75 17.54
C GLN A 30 -14.07 4.85 18.35
N MET A 31 -14.06 4.31 19.57
CA MET A 31 -15.19 4.34 20.50
C MET A 31 -14.68 4.33 21.94
N THR A 32 -15.58 4.40 22.92
CA THR A 32 -15.24 4.19 24.32
C THR A 32 -15.14 2.70 24.65
N TYR A 33 -14.39 2.33 25.68
CA TYR A 33 -14.28 0.93 26.09
C TYR A 33 -15.63 0.33 26.50
N GLY A 34 -16.49 1.12 27.16
CA GLY A 34 -17.85 0.69 27.51
C GLY A 34 -18.70 0.38 26.27
N GLU A 35 -18.60 1.20 25.21
CA GLU A 35 -19.26 0.92 23.93
C GLU A 35 -18.74 -0.36 23.28
N PHE A 36 -17.44 -0.63 23.36
CA PHE A 36 -16.86 -1.89 22.87
C PHE A 36 -17.46 -3.10 23.62
N ILE A 37 -17.48 -3.09 24.96
CA ILE A 37 -18.05 -4.19 25.76
C ILE A 37 -19.54 -4.40 25.46
N LEU A 38 -20.29 -3.34 25.19
CA LEU A 38 -21.70 -3.42 24.79
C LEU A 38 -21.90 -3.89 23.34
N SER A 39 -20.89 -3.75 22.47
CA SER A 39 -20.96 -4.15 21.05
C SER A 39 -20.74 -5.65 20.82
N ILE A 40 -20.13 -6.35 21.78
CA ILE A 40 -19.81 -7.77 21.68
C ILE A 40 -20.88 -8.63 22.40
N PRO A 41 -21.03 -9.92 22.01
CA PRO A 41 -21.93 -10.82 22.72
C PRO A 41 -21.54 -10.99 24.19
N GLN A 42 -22.52 -11.11 25.08
CA GLN A 42 -22.27 -11.28 26.52
C GLN A 42 -21.48 -12.56 26.82
N VAL A 43 -21.83 -13.65 26.13
CA VAL A 43 -21.09 -14.91 26.14
C VAL A 43 -20.27 -14.96 24.85
N THR A 44 -18.95 -14.79 24.95
CA THR A 44 -18.04 -14.77 23.81
C THR A 44 -16.63 -15.15 24.24
N SER A 45 -15.77 -15.55 23.30
CA SER A 45 -14.38 -15.83 23.63
C SER A 45 -13.56 -14.54 23.67
N LEU A 46 -12.98 -14.26 24.82
CA LEU A 46 -12.09 -13.12 25.01
C LEU A 46 -10.70 -13.56 25.45
N SER A 47 -9.69 -12.85 25.00
CA SER A 47 -8.32 -13.01 25.46
C SER A 47 -7.66 -11.65 25.69
N THR A 48 -7.24 -11.43 26.93
CA THR A 48 -6.45 -10.25 27.30
C THR A 48 -4.98 -10.54 27.01
N LEU A 49 -4.36 -9.70 26.18
CA LEU A 49 -2.94 -9.80 25.89
C LEU A 49 -2.18 -8.66 26.54
N SER A 50 -1.14 -9.00 27.30
CA SER A 50 -0.11 -8.04 27.69
C SER A 50 0.81 -7.74 26.51
N MET A 51 1.25 -6.50 26.41
CA MET A 51 2.25 -6.06 25.46
C MET A 51 3.58 -5.82 26.20
N LYS A 52 4.72 -6.15 25.60
CA LYS A 52 6.05 -5.83 26.15
C LYS A 52 6.99 -5.37 25.03
N PRO A 53 7.87 -4.37 25.25
CA PRO A 53 8.21 -3.74 26.53
C PRO A 53 7.28 -2.60 26.96
N LEU A 54 6.23 -2.31 26.20
CA LEU A 54 5.26 -1.26 26.54
C LEU A 54 4.28 -1.76 27.60
N ASP A 55 4.16 -1.09 28.75
CA ASP A 55 3.22 -1.48 29.80
C ASP A 55 1.78 -1.16 29.38
N GLY A 56 1.15 -2.10 28.69
CA GLY A 56 -0.22 -1.98 28.22
C GLY A 56 -0.86 -3.32 27.88
N LYS A 57 -2.19 -3.31 27.80
CA LYS A 57 -3.02 -4.49 27.52
C LYS A 57 -3.92 -4.24 26.32
N ILE A 58 -4.21 -5.30 25.58
CA ILE A 58 -5.18 -5.29 24.48
C ILE A 58 -6.15 -6.45 24.67
N VAL A 59 -7.37 -6.34 24.16
CA VAL A 59 -8.35 -7.42 24.20
C VAL A 59 -8.58 -7.92 22.78
N ILE A 60 -8.59 -9.24 22.61
CA ILE A 60 -9.07 -9.89 21.40
C ILE A 60 -10.37 -10.59 21.75
N GLU A 61 -11.40 -10.34 20.95
CA GLU A 61 -12.69 -10.99 21.04
C GLU A 61 -12.93 -11.80 19.76
N CYS A 62 -13.39 -13.03 19.92
CA CYS A 62 -13.76 -13.90 18.81
C CYS A 62 -15.20 -14.36 19.04
N ASN A 63 -16.09 -13.98 18.12
CA ASN A 63 -17.51 -14.21 18.31
C ASN A 63 -17.82 -15.72 18.41
N PRO A 64 -18.94 -16.10 19.06
CA PRO A 64 -19.29 -17.50 19.27
C PRO A 64 -19.33 -18.33 17.98
N THR A 65 -19.87 -17.79 16.88
CA THR A 65 -19.95 -18.50 15.60
C THR A 65 -18.57 -18.98 15.12
N ILE A 66 -17.57 -18.10 15.11
CA ILE A 66 -16.21 -18.45 14.65
C ILE A 66 -15.46 -19.25 15.70
N SER A 67 -15.55 -18.91 16.98
CA SER A 67 -14.87 -19.66 18.03
C SER A 67 -15.33 -21.12 18.09
N HIS A 68 -16.64 -21.38 18.06
CA HIS A 68 -17.18 -22.74 18.00
C HIS A 68 -16.80 -23.47 16.71
N LYS A 69 -16.82 -22.78 15.56
CA LYS A 69 -16.40 -23.36 14.28
C LYS A 69 -14.93 -23.79 14.30
N VAL A 70 -14.05 -22.93 14.79
CA VAL A 70 -12.61 -23.22 14.92
C VAL A 70 -12.37 -24.39 15.87
N ILE A 71 -13.10 -24.45 17.00
CA ILE A 71 -13.01 -25.57 17.94
C ILE A 71 -13.46 -26.88 17.28
N ALA A 72 -14.61 -26.88 16.61
CA ALA A 72 -15.17 -28.05 15.92
C ALA A 72 -14.20 -28.59 14.85
N ASP A 73 -13.60 -27.70 14.08
CA ASP A 73 -12.62 -28.07 13.05
C ASP A 73 -11.31 -28.60 13.65
N LEU A 74 -10.82 -28.00 14.74
CA LEU A 74 -9.61 -28.48 15.44
C LEU A 74 -9.83 -29.83 16.14
N LEU A 75 -11.03 -30.09 16.66
CA LEU A 75 -11.40 -31.38 17.26
C LEU A 75 -11.76 -32.45 16.20
N GLY A 76 -11.88 -32.05 14.94
CA GLY A 76 -12.09 -32.96 13.80
C GLY A 76 -13.55 -33.32 13.53
N SER A 77 -14.53 -32.65 14.15
CA SER A 77 -15.95 -32.86 13.82
C SER A 77 -16.34 -32.21 12.49
N GLY A 78 -15.67 -31.11 12.10
CA GLY A 78 -15.85 -30.44 10.81
C GLY A 78 -17.15 -29.62 10.67
N ALA A 79 -18.10 -29.81 11.59
CA ALA A 79 -19.37 -29.12 11.70
C ALA A 79 -19.62 -28.74 13.16
N VAL A 80 -20.11 -27.51 13.36
CA VAL A 80 -20.82 -27.15 14.59
C VAL A 80 -22.18 -27.83 14.50
N ASN A 81 -22.58 -28.62 15.50
CA ASN A 81 -23.87 -29.30 15.40
C ASN A 81 -24.97 -28.24 15.33
N THR A 82 -25.97 -28.42 14.45
CA THR A 82 -27.12 -27.51 14.37
C THR A 82 -27.98 -27.47 15.63
N MET A 83 -27.67 -28.33 16.62
CA MET A 83 -28.27 -28.37 17.95
C MET A 83 -27.39 -27.71 19.02
N ASP A 84 -26.16 -27.28 18.69
CA ASP A 84 -25.30 -26.57 19.63
C ASP A 84 -25.83 -25.16 19.82
N ASN A 85 -26.17 -24.83 21.08
CA ASN A 85 -26.50 -23.48 21.48
C ASN A 85 -25.21 -22.64 21.43
N LEU A 86 -25.10 -21.75 20.44
CA LEU A 86 -23.98 -20.83 20.27
C LEU A 86 -23.87 -19.79 21.40
N ASP A 87 -24.93 -19.62 22.20
CA ASP A 87 -24.94 -18.71 23.35
C ASP A 87 -24.44 -19.38 24.65
N ARG A 88 -23.86 -20.59 24.56
CA ARG A 88 -23.29 -21.29 25.72
C ARG A 88 -21.86 -20.87 25.99
N GLU A 89 -21.46 -20.92 27.25
CA GLU A 89 -20.06 -20.73 27.62
C GLU A 89 -19.20 -21.87 27.07
N LEU A 90 -17.97 -21.53 26.67
CA LEU A 90 -16.95 -22.51 26.28
C LEU A 90 -16.52 -23.30 27.52
N THR A 91 -16.40 -24.62 27.37
CA THR A 91 -15.83 -25.49 28.40
C THR A 91 -14.32 -25.27 28.54
N GLU A 92 -13.73 -25.68 29.66
CA GLU A 92 -12.28 -25.56 29.87
C GLU A 92 -11.44 -26.22 28.76
N ILE A 93 -11.90 -27.37 28.25
CA ILE A 93 -11.23 -28.07 27.14
C ILE A 93 -11.30 -27.23 25.86
N GLU A 94 -12.46 -26.65 25.58
CA GLU A 94 -12.66 -25.80 24.40
C GLU A 94 -11.82 -24.52 24.45
N ILE A 95 -11.74 -23.88 25.63
CA ILE A 95 -10.85 -22.73 25.86
C ILE A 95 -9.39 -23.13 25.57
N LYS A 96 -8.96 -24.32 26.02
CA LYS A 96 -7.60 -24.82 25.78
C LYS A 96 -7.33 -25.13 24.31
N VAL A 97 -8.32 -25.66 23.58
CA VAL A 97 -8.21 -25.90 22.13
C VAL A 97 -8.11 -24.57 21.39
N LEU A 98 -8.96 -23.60 21.74
CA LEU A 98 -8.99 -22.27 21.11
C LEU A 98 -7.73 -21.45 21.41
N GLU A 99 -7.00 -21.75 22.49
CA GLU A 99 -5.68 -21.17 22.76
C GLU A 99 -4.69 -21.38 21.59
N HIS A 100 -4.83 -22.45 20.80
CA HIS A 100 -4.02 -22.68 19.61
C HIS A 100 -4.26 -21.62 18.52
N PHE A 101 -5.53 -21.28 18.28
CA PHE A 101 -5.94 -20.21 17.38
C PHE A 101 -5.39 -18.86 17.84
N TYR A 102 -5.54 -18.53 19.13
CA TYR A 102 -5.00 -17.27 19.66
C TYR A 102 -3.47 -17.19 19.56
N LYS A 103 -2.74 -18.29 19.81
CA LYS A 103 -1.28 -18.34 19.64
C LYS A 103 -0.85 -18.09 18.20
N MET A 104 -1.54 -18.68 17.24
CA MET A 104 -1.33 -18.40 15.81
C MET A 104 -1.57 -16.92 15.51
N PHE A 105 -2.69 -16.36 15.97
CA PHE A 105 -3.02 -14.96 15.76
C PHE A 105 -2.00 -13.99 16.40
N ILE A 106 -1.54 -14.30 17.61
CA ILE A 106 -0.49 -13.54 18.31
C ILE A 106 0.81 -13.49 17.50
N LYS A 107 1.20 -14.58 16.85
CA LYS A 107 2.40 -14.62 16.00
C LYS A 107 2.26 -13.69 14.79
N ILE A 108 1.08 -13.69 14.17
CA ILE A 108 0.77 -12.79 13.05
C ILE A 108 0.78 -11.34 13.54
N LEU A 109 0.21 -11.08 14.72
CA LEU A 109 0.17 -9.76 15.34
C LEU A 109 1.58 -9.25 15.66
N TYR A 110 2.45 -10.08 16.25
CA TYR A 110 3.86 -9.77 16.48
C TYR A 110 4.56 -9.30 15.20
N LYS A 111 4.41 -10.08 14.12
CA LYS A 111 5.05 -9.75 12.83
C LYS A 111 4.47 -8.47 12.23
N THR A 112 3.16 -8.27 12.36
CA THR A 112 2.45 -7.08 11.87
C THR A 112 2.97 -5.81 12.56
N TRP A 113 3.23 -5.90 13.86
CA TRP A 113 3.77 -4.78 14.64
C TRP A 113 5.29 -4.59 14.49
N SER A 114 6.03 -5.61 14.04
CA SER A 114 7.50 -5.58 13.94
C SER A 114 8.05 -4.42 13.09
N ASP A 115 7.27 -3.95 12.12
CA ASP A 115 7.59 -2.80 11.27
C ASP A 115 7.64 -1.45 12.02
N ILE A 116 6.99 -1.36 13.18
CA ILE A 116 6.86 -0.16 14.02
C ILE A 116 7.67 -0.33 15.31
N SER A 117 7.50 -1.47 15.98
CA SER A 117 8.16 -1.78 17.26
C SER A 117 8.18 -3.28 17.52
N SER A 118 9.23 -3.77 18.19
CA SER A 118 9.34 -5.15 18.64
C SER A 118 8.45 -5.42 19.86
N LEU A 119 7.15 -5.58 19.62
CA LEU A 119 6.14 -5.82 20.66
C LEU A 119 5.89 -7.31 20.84
N ASN A 120 6.20 -7.85 22.01
CA ASN A 120 5.86 -9.21 22.40
C ASN A 120 4.49 -9.23 23.06
N PHE A 121 3.54 -9.92 22.43
CA PHE A 121 2.21 -10.14 22.98
C PHE A 121 2.17 -11.47 23.74
N ARG A 122 1.55 -11.48 24.93
CA ARG A 122 1.36 -12.70 25.73
C ARG A 122 -0.05 -12.73 26.32
N ILE A 123 -0.71 -13.87 26.20
CA ILE A 123 -2.01 -14.12 26.84
C ILE A 123 -1.83 -14.03 28.37
N GLU A 124 -2.59 -13.13 28.99
CA GLU A 124 -2.63 -12.93 30.44
C GLU A 124 -3.86 -13.62 31.05
N SER A 125 -5.02 -13.45 30.40
CA SER A 125 -6.26 -14.16 30.73
C SER A 125 -7.03 -14.52 29.47
N SER A 126 -7.88 -15.55 29.59
CA SER A 126 -8.90 -15.89 28.60
C SER A 126 -10.21 -16.12 29.35
N ASP A 127 -11.26 -15.44 28.92
CA ASP A 127 -12.55 -15.40 29.60
C ASP A 127 -13.68 -15.62 28.59
N THR A 128 -14.84 -16.07 29.07
CA THR A 128 -16.03 -16.36 28.25
C THR A 128 -17.13 -15.30 28.40
N ASN A 129 -16.94 -14.34 29.30
CA ASN A 129 -17.91 -13.32 29.63
C ASN A 129 -17.33 -11.91 29.39
N ALA A 130 -18.04 -11.10 28.61
CA ALA A 130 -17.64 -9.74 28.26
C ALA A 130 -17.39 -8.85 29.50
N ASN A 131 -18.20 -8.99 30.55
CA ASN A 131 -18.10 -8.15 31.74
C ASN A 131 -17.02 -8.62 32.72
N ALA A 132 -16.41 -9.79 32.51
CA ALA A 132 -15.35 -10.30 33.38
C ALA A 132 -14.00 -9.60 33.14
N ILE A 133 -13.82 -9.01 31.96
CA ILE A 133 -12.58 -8.32 31.58
C ILE A 133 -12.79 -6.82 31.71
N GLN A 134 -11.94 -6.20 32.54
CA GLN A 134 -11.82 -4.75 32.61
C GLN A 134 -10.34 -4.38 32.63
N ILE A 135 -9.83 -3.89 31.50
CA ILE A 135 -8.41 -3.51 31.38
C ILE A 135 -8.18 -1.99 31.52
N VAL A 136 -9.21 -1.19 31.26
CA VAL A 136 -9.20 0.29 31.31
C VAL A 136 -10.56 0.79 31.80
N SER A 137 -10.71 2.11 32.01
CA SER A 137 -12.01 2.68 32.39
C SER A 137 -13.00 2.63 31.23
N ASP A 138 -14.29 2.46 31.51
CA ASP A 138 -15.34 2.40 30.48
C ASP A 138 -15.40 3.68 29.62
N HIS A 139 -14.94 4.81 30.17
CA HIS A 139 -14.88 6.09 29.46
C HIS A 139 -13.59 6.28 28.64
N ASP A 140 -12.61 5.39 28.77
CA ASP A 140 -11.36 5.48 28.02
C ASP A 140 -11.61 5.17 26.55
N ILE A 141 -10.89 5.89 25.69
CA ILE A 141 -11.02 5.75 24.25
C ILE A 141 -10.20 4.57 23.77
N VAL A 142 -10.83 3.74 22.93
CA VAL A 142 -10.23 2.56 22.31
C VAL A 142 -10.36 2.63 20.79
N LEU A 143 -9.40 2.03 20.10
CA LEU A 143 -9.43 1.75 18.68
C LEU A 143 -9.86 0.29 18.49
N LEU A 144 -11.00 0.08 17.86
CA LEU A 144 -11.54 -1.23 17.51
C LEU A 144 -11.16 -1.58 16.07
N VAL A 145 -10.60 -2.77 15.87
CA VAL A 145 -10.33 -3.35 14.56
C VAL A 145 -11.14 -4.62 14.41
N VAL A 146 -12.05 -4.65 13.43
CA VAL A 146 -12.95 -5.80 13.21
C VAL A 146 -12.57 -6.51 11.92
N PHE A 147 -12.37 -7.82 12.03
CA PHE A 147 -12.21 -8.72 10.90
C PHE A 147 -13.47 -9.57 10.74
N GLU A 148 -13.96 -9.68 9.52
CA GLU A 148 -14.94 -10.71 9.15
C GLU A 148 -14.18 -11.94 8.67
N ILE A 149 -14.46 -13.08 9.29
CA ILE A 149 -13.88 -14.38 8.95
C ILE A 149 -15.00 -15.24 8.39
N THR A 150 -14.75 -15.90 7.26
CA THR A 150 -15.65 -16.89 6.66
C THR A 150 -14.91 -18.22 6.51
N ILE A 151 -15.45 -19.28 7.12
CA ILE A 151 -14.91 -20.64 7.08
C ILE A 151 -15.99 -21.54 6.48
N ASP A 152 -15.75 -22.06 5.27
CA ASP A 152 -16.78 -22.74 4.47
C ASP A 152 -18.02 -21.85 4.24
N GLU A 153 -19.12 -22.12 4.95
CA GLU A 153 -20.40 -21.39 4.88
C GLU A 153 -20.65 -20.53 6.14
N ASP A 154 -19.86 -20.70 7.19
CA ASP A 154 -20.03 -20.00 8.47
C ASP A 154 -19.24 -18.68 8.46
N SER A 155 -19.89 -17.57 8.81
CA SER A 155 -19.25 -16.26 8.95
C SER A 155 -19.40 -15.68 10.35
N GLY A 156 -18.43 -14.87 10.75
CA GLY A 156 -18.46 -14.12 12.00
C GLY A 156 -17.27 -13.19 12.13
N PHE A 157 -17.03 -12.72 13.35
CA PHE A 157 -16.14 -11.59 13.61
C PHE A 157 -15.04 -11.92 14.61
N LEU A 158 -13.86 -11.38 14.33
CA LEU A 158 -12.75 -11.29 15.26
C LEU A 158 -12.42 -9.82 15.47
N SER A 159 -12.49 -9.35 16.70
CA SER A 159 -12.30 -7.96 17.07
C SER A 159 -11.02 -7.80 17.88
N ILE A 160 -10.24 -6.75 17.60
CA ILE A 160 -9.13 -6.33 18.46
C ILE A 160 -9.44 -4.95 19.03
N CYS A 161 -9.47 -4.85 20.35
CA CYS A 161 -9.61 -3.60 21.08
C CYS A 161 -8.25 -3.12 21.58
N TYR A 162 -7.86 -1.93 21.12
CA TYR A 162 -6.63 -1.26 21.48
C TYR A 162 -6.92 0.01 22.28
N PRO A 163 -6.66 0.05 23.60
CA PRO A 163 -6.74 1.29 24.35
C PRO A 163 -5.72 2.31 23.84
N ILE A 164 -6.19 3.52 23.52
CA ILE A 164 -5.33 4.56 22.97
C ILE A 164 -4.26 4.98 23.97
N SER A 165 -4.59 5.03 25.27
CA SER A 165 -3.65 5.33 26.35
C SER A 165 -2.41 4.44 26.35
N TYR A 166 -2.55 3.17 25.96
CA TYR A 166 -1.42 2.26 25.86
C TYR A 166 -0.65 2.39 24.54
N ILE A 167 -1.30 2.72 23.43
CA ILE A 167 -0.63 2.85 22.13
C ILE A 167 -0.03 4.23 21.88
N GLU A 168 -0.44 5.24 22.65
CA GLU A 168 0.01 6.63 22.51
C GLU A 168 1.54 6.77 22.32
N PRO A 169 2.41 6.08 23.09
CA PRO A 169 3.86 6.18 22.91
C PRO A 169 4.39 5.67 21.55
N LEU A 170 3.60 4.85 20.85
CA LEU A 170 3.93 4.31 19.53
C LEU A 170 3.40 5.16 18.37
N LEU A 171 2.48 6.11 18.62
CA LEU A 171 1.84 6.90 17.56
C LEU A 171 2.86 7.65 16.70
N ASN A 172 3.89 8.25 17.31
CA ASN A 172 4.94 8.96 16.57
C ASN A 172 5.69 8.01 15.60
N LYS A 173 6.01 6.79 16.05
CA LYS A 173 6.68 5.78 15.22
C LYS A 173 5.79 5.30 14.07
N ILE A 174 4.49 5.15 14.33
CA ILE A 174 3.50 4.80 13.30
C ILE A 174 3.45 5.88 12.23
N VAL A 175 3.37 7.14 12.64
CA VAL A 175 3.34 8.30 11.74
C VAL A 175 4.60 8.38 10.90
N ASP A 176 5.79 8.25 11.50
CA ASP A 176 7.07 8.24 10.80
C ASP A 176 7.15 7.12 9.75
N LYS A 177 6.68 5.91 10.10
CA LYS A 177 6.62 4.78 9.17
C LYS A 177 5.71 5.10 7.97
N ILE A 178 4.51 5.62 8.20
CA ILE A 178 3.57 6.00 7.13
C ILE A 178 4.22 7.02 6.17
N PHE A 179 4.89 8.04 6.70
CA PHE A 179 5.61 9.03 5.89
C PHE A 179 6.78 8.42 5.11
N SER A 180 7.52 7.47 5.70
CA SER A 180 8.62 6.78 5.02
C SER A 180 8.15 5.87 3.88
N GLU A 181 7.05 5.12 4.08
CA GLU A 181 6.45 4.28 3.03
C GLU A 181 5.92 5.13 1.86
N GLY A 182 5.33 6.30 2.16
CA GLY A 182 4.92 7.26 1.15
C GLY A 182 6.07 7.80 0.28
N LYS A 183 7.28 7.93 0.84
CA LYS A 183 8.50 8.33 0.12
C LYS A 183 9.08 7.17 -0.71
N ASN A 184 9.14 5.96 -0.15
CA ASN A 184 9.70 4.78 -0.82
C ASN A 184 8.91 4.34 -2.05
N LYS A 185 7.57 4.47 -2.03
CA LYS A 185 6.71 4.17 -3.20
C LYS A 185 7.03 5.04 -4.44
N LYS A 186 7.59 6.24 -4.24
CA LYS A 186 8.04 7.14 -5.32
C LYS A 186 9.47 6.86 -5.81
N LEU A 187 10.33 6.30 -4.98
CA LEU A 187 11.74 6.02 -5.29
C LEU A 187 11.92 4.67 -6.00
N SER A 188 11.31 3.59 -5.49
CA SER A 188 11.47 2.23 -6.04
C SER A 188 11.04 2.12 -7.51
N ARG A 189 9.89 2.71 -7.90
CA ARG A 189 9.45 2.67 -9.31
C ARG A 189 10.41 3.36 -10.27
N LYS A 190 11.20 4.34 -9.83
CA LYS A 190 12.11 5.07 -10.73
C LYS A 190 13.37 4.29 -11.04
N GLU A 191 13.95 3.60 -10.07
CA GLU A 191 15.16 2.79 -10.30
C GLU A 191 14.86 1.54 -11.10
N ASP A 192 13.75 0.85 -10.83
CA ASP A 192 13.36 -0.35 -11.57
C ASP A 192 13.06 -0.02 -13.05
N ILE A 193 12.31 1.07 -13.30
CA ILE A 193 12.01 1.53 -14.66
C ILE A 193 13.28 2.00 -15.37
N LYS A 194 14.18 2.73 -14.68
CA LYS A 194 15.44 3.18 -15.27
C LYS A 194 16.32 1.99 -15.67
N THR A 195 16.35 0.94 -14.84
CA THR A 195 17.14 -0.28 -15.11
C THR A 195 16.55 -1.06 -16.28
N LEU A 196 15.22 -1.22 -16.33
CA LEU A 196 14.53 -1.88 -17.44
C LEU A 196 14.68 -1.12 -18.78
N ILE A 197 14.61 0.23 -18.75
CA ILE A 197 14.77 1.06 -19.95
C ILE A 197 16.24 1.16 -20.39
N SER A 198 17.20 1.10 -19.47
CA SER A 198 18.63 1.21 -19.79
C SER A 198 19.13 0.10 -20.72
N GLY A 199 18.45 -1.05 -20.80
CA GLY A 199 18.78 -2.14 -21.70
C GLY A 199 18.18 -2.04 -23.10
N ALA A 200 17.30 -1.07 -23.36
CA ALA A 200 16.62 -0.93 -24.64
C ALA A 200 17.60 -0.49 -25.74
N ARG A 201 17.81 -1.33 -26.75
CA ARG A 201 18.62 -0.99 -27.92
C ARG A 201 17.87 0.02 -28.79
N MET A 202 18.48 1.17 -29.05
CA MET A 202 17.94 2.20 -29.93
C MET A 202 18.79 2.31 -31.19
N LYS A 203 18.15 2.44 -32.36
CA LYS A 203 18.85 2.69 -33.61
C LYS A 203 19.09 4.20 -33.72
N VAL A 204 20.35 4.60 -33.76
CA VAL A 204 20.77 6.00 -33.88
C VAL A 204 21.38 6.20 -35.25
N GLU A 205 20.82 7.11 -36.03
CA GLU A 205 21.24 7.42 -37.39
C GLU A 205 21.46 8.92 -37.53
N ALA A 206 22.60 9.34 -38.08
CA ALA A 206 22.87 10.73 -38.37
C ALA A 206 22.77 10.95 -39.88
N ILE A 207 21.76 11.71 -40.31
CA ILE A 207 21.53 12.00 -41.72
C ILE A 207 22.13 13.37 -42.04
N MET A 208 23.10 13.38 -42.95
CA MET A 208 23.80 14.60 -43.35
C MET A 208 23.01 15.39 -44.38
N ALA A 209 22.43 14.70 -45.36
CA ALA A 209 21.64 15.30 -46.42
C ALA A 209 20.56 14.31 -46.90
N GLU A 210 19.46 14.85 -47.41
CA GLU A 210 18.31 14.11 -47.90
C GLU A 210 17.96 14.57 -49.31
N THR A 211 17.27 13.73 -50.06
CA THR A 211 16.75 14.06 -51.39
C THR A 211 15.41 13.36 -51.57
N GLU A 212 14.49 14.00 -52.25
CA GLU A 212 13.20 13.43 -52.58
C GLU A 212 13.21 13.10 -54.07
N LEU A 213 12.93 11.84 -54.39
CA LEU A 213 12.83 11.34 -55.75
C LEU A 213 11.51 10.62 -55.91
N THR A 214 10.85 10.84 -57.04
CA THR A 214 9.65 10.08 -57.42
C THR A 214 10.02 8.65 -57.78
N THR A 215 9.05 7.74 -57.68
CA THR A 215 9.26 6.32 -58.01
C THR A 215 9.71 6.12 -59.47
N ALA A 216 9.23 6.96 -60.39
CA ALA A 216 9.62 6.93 -61.79
C ALA A 216 11.08 7.35 -62.00
N GLU A 217 11.58 8.34 -61.24
CA GLU A 217 12.99 8.76 -61.29
C GLU A 217 13.90 7.65 -60.77
N ILE A 218 13.51 7.00 -59.65
CA ILE A 218 14.27 5.89 -59.07
C ILE A 218 14.40 4.71 -60.06
N LEU A 219 13.32 4.38 -60.78
CA LEU A 219 13.32 3.29 -61.77
C LEU A 219 14.16 3.59 -63.03
N ASN A 220 14.35 4.88 -63.34
CA ASN A 220 15.08 5.32 -64.53
C ASN A 220 16.55 5.69 -64.26
N LEU A 221 17.03 5.55 -63.02
CA LEU A 221 18.42 5.83 -62.65
C LEU A 221 19.40 4.96 -63.43
N LYS A 222 20.38 5.59 -64.05
CA LYS A 222 21.48 4.96 -64.79
C LYS A 222 22.83 5.29 -64.15
N GLU A 223 23.82 4.49 -64.51
CA GLU A 223 25.21 4.76 -64.14
C GLU A 223 25.63 6.14 -64.68
N ASN A 224 26.22 6.96 -63.81
CA ASN A 224 26.56 8.38 -64.01
C ASN A 224 25.44 9.43 -63.86
N ASP A 225 24.25 9.05 -63.39
CA ASP A 225 23.24 10.06 -63.03
C ASP A 225 23.63 10.85 -61.77
N ILE A 226 23.30 12.15 -61.76
CA ILE A 226 23.65 13.07 -60.69
C ILE A 226 22.43 13.26 -59.78
N ILE A 227 22.55 12.80 -58.53
CA ILE A 227 21.53 13.00 -57.50
C ILE A 227 21.88 14.25 -56.69
N VAL A 228 20.99 15.25 -56.72
CA VAL A 228 21.17 16.49 -55.96
C VAL A 228 20.51 16.34 -54.59
N PHE A 229 21.26 16.66 -53.54
CA PHE A 229 20.75 16.68 -52.17
C PHE A 229 20.21 18.07 -51.78
N ASN A 230 19.37 18.10 -50.75
CA ASN A 230 18.76 19.32 -50.20
C ASN A 230 19.74 20.25 -49.46
N LYS A 231 21.05 19.95 -49.45
CA LYS A 231 22.08 20.70 -48.73
C LYS A 231 23.33 20.89 -49.56
N ASN A 232 23.94 22.07 -49.38
CA ASN A 232 25.25 22.39 -49.94
C ASN A 232 26.37 21.57 -49.28
N ALA A 233 27.37 21.17 -50.07
CA ALA A 233 28.51 20.39 -49.59
C ALA A 233 29.33 21.08 -48.48
N SER A 234 29.28 22.42 -48.41
CA SER A 234 29.97 23.20 -47.36
C SER A 234 29.22 23.22 -46.02
N SER A 235 27.98 22.74 -45.96
CA SER A 235 27.19 22.71 -44.73
C SER A 235 27.56 21.48 -43.89
N SER A 236 28.04 21.72 -42.67
CA SER A 236 28.34 20.67 -41.69
C SER A 236 27.16 20.31 -40.79
N SER A 237 25.98 20.89 -41.03
CA SER A 237 24.78 20.61 -40.24
C SER A 237 24.17 19.26 -40.61
N ALA A 238 23.78 18.48 -39.61
CA ALA A 238 23.11 17.19 -39.77
C ALA A 238 22.04 16.99 -38.70
N THR A 239 21.15 16.02 -38.91
CA THR A 239 20.08 15.69 -37.97
C THR A 239 20.26 14.26 -37.49
N VAL A 240 20.19 14.06 -36.18
CA VAL A 240 20.21 12.71 -35.59
C VAL A 240 18.79 12.24 -35.34
N TYR A 241 18.51 11.07 -35.88
CA TYR A 241 17.29 10.32 -35.72
C TYR A 241 17.52 9.19 -34.72
N ILE A 242 16.55 9.01 -33.83
CA ILE A 242 16.49 7.85 -32.95
C ILE A 242 15.19 7.12 -33.25
N ASN A 243 15.29 5.88 -33.73
CA ASN A 243 14.14 5.09 -34.18
C ASN A 243 13.21 5.87 -35.14
N LYS A 244 13.79 6.51 -36.16
CA LYS A 244 13.09 7.31 -37.19
C LYS A 244 12.41 8.60 -36.71
N LYS A 245 12.59 9.02 -35.45
CA LYS A 245 12.18 10.34 -34.97
C LYS A 245 13.37 11.29 -34.90
N GLU A 246 13.23 12.50 -35.40
CA GLU A 246 14.20 13.57 -35.23
C GLU A 246 14.37 13.90 -33.75
N LYS A 247 15.61 13.90 -33.25
CA LYS A 247 15.90 14.16 -31.83
C LYS A 247 16.93 15.25 -31.61
N PHE A 248 17.99 15.31 -32.40
CA PHE A 248 19.06 16.28 -32.17
C PHE A 248 19.49 16.96 -33.46
N SER A 249 19.72 18.27 -33.36
CA SER A 249 20.49 19.02 -34.35
C SER A 249 21.96 18.86 -34.02
N VAL A 250 22.74 18.44 -35.00
CA VAL A 250 24.16 18.10 -34.82
C VAL A 250 25.03 18.73 -35.90
N VAL A 251 26.33 18.79 -35.63
CA VAL A 251 27.36 19.16 -36.61
C VAL A 251 28.25 17.95 -36.88
N SER A 252 28.36 17.53 -38.13
CA SER A 252 29.24 16.45 -38.56
C SER A 252 30.70 16.92 -38.62
N GLY A 253 31.61 16.07 -38.14
CA GLY A 253 33.04 16.34 -38.16
C GLY A 253 33.87 15.09 -37.95
N ILE A 254 35.15 15.28 -37.62
CA ILE A 254 36.10 14.20 -37.35
C ILE A 254 36.62 14.39 -35.92
N SER A 255 36.59 13.32 -35.13
CA SER A 255 37.19 13.28 -33.79
C SER A 255 38.05 12.03 -33.67
N ASN A 256 39.31 12.17 -33.24
CA ASN A 256 40.28 11.07 -33.13
C ASN A 256 40.35 10.20 -34.39
N ASN A 257 40.37 10.85 -35.56
CA ASN A 257 40.40 10.19 -36.88
C ASN A 257 39.19 9.28 -37.19
N ARG A 258 38.07 9.48 -36.49
CA ARG A 258 36.79 8.79 -36.75
C ARG A 258 35.70 9.81 -37.08
N LYS A 259 34.76 9.42 -37.94
CA LYS A 259 33.56 10.22 -38.23
C LYS A 259 32.77 10.40 -36.94
N ALA A 260 32.44 11.64 -36.61
CA ALA A 260 31.77 12.00 -35.37
C ALA A 260 30.70 13.07 -35.64
N VAL A 261 29.72 13.16 -34.74
CA VAL A 261 28.71 14.22 -34.75
C VAL A 261 28.69 14.89 -33.38
N GLN A 262 28.70 16.22 -33.37
CA GLN A 262 28.57 17.02 -32.15
C GLN A 262 27.12 17.48 -31.99
N ILE A 263 26.50 17.12 -30.86
CA ILE A 263 25.14 17.59 -30.53
C ILE A 263 25.17 19.09 -30.23
N LYS A 264 24.33 19.86 -30.94
CA LYS A 264 24.16 21.30 -30.74
C LYS A 264 22.90 21.61 -29.95
N ALA A 265 21.78 21.01 -30.32
CA ALA A 265 20.49 21.27 -29.69
C ALA A 265 19.60 20.03 -29.69
N ASN A 266 18.73 19.93 -28.69
CA ASN A 266 17.63 18.97 -28.67
C ASN A 266 16.45 19.56 -29.47
N LEU A 267 15.90 18.77 -30.39
CA LEU A 267 14.78 19.13 -31.24
C LEU A 267 13.43 18.64 -30.69
N ASP A 268 13.42 17.95 -29.55
CA ASP A 268 12.20 17.43 -28.91
C ASP A 268 11.21 18.54 -28.52
N ARG A 269 10.29 18.88 -29.42
CA ARG A 269 9.17 19.80 -29.16
C ARG A 269 8.20 19.26 -28.10
N GLU A 270 7.94 17.94 -28.09
CA GLU A 270 7.02 17.28 -27.14
C GLU A 270 7.47 17.40 -25.67
N LYS A 271 8.78 17.45 -25.39
CA LYS A 271 9.31 17.56 -24.01
C LYS A 271 9.16 18.96 -23.43
N GLN A 272 9.20 19.99 -24.27
CA GLN A 272 9.04 21.38 -23.84
C GLN A 272 7.59 21.60 -23.39
N GLU A 273 6.63 21.21 -24.23
CA GLU A 273 5.20 21.35 -23.95
C GLU A 273 4.75 20.52 -22.73
N THR A 274 5.26 19.30 -22.58
CA THR A 274 5.00 18.48 -21.38
C THR A 274 5.66 19.02 -20.12
N LEU A 275 6.83 19.65 -20.21
CA LEU A 275 7.46 20.32 -19.06
C LEU A 275 6.72 21.59 -18.65
N ASP A 276 6.20 22.35 -19.62
CA ASP A 276 5.47 23.59 -19.36
C ASP A 276 4.08 23.30 -18.78
N THR A 277 3.35 22.33 -19.33
CA THR A 277 2.08 21.86 -18.72
C THR A 277 2.27 21.29 -17.31
N LEU A 278 3.37 20.57 -17.04
CA LEU A 278 3.70 20.09 -15.69
C LEU A 278 4.07 21.21 -14.71
N ARG A 279 4.58 22.35 -15.20
CA ARG A 279 4.84 23.55 -14.39
C ARG A 279 3.54 24.26 -14.04
N GLU A 280 2.66 24.49 -15.02
CA GLU A 280 1.33 25.07 -14.81
C GLU A 280 0.52 24.25 -13.78
N MET A 281 0.53 22.91 -13.90
CA MET A 281 -0.14 22.03 -12.94
C MET A 281 0.44 22.09 -11.52
N ARG A 282 1.71 22.47 -11.34
CA ARG A 282 2.31 22.65 -10.01
C ARG A 282 1.90 23.98 -9.40
N GLU A 283 1.90 25.04 -10.19
CA GLU A 283 1.48 26.37 -9.76
C GLU A 283 0.00 26.35 -9.33
N ASP A 284 -0.86 25.68 -10.11
CA ASP A 284 -2.27 25.47 -9.76
C ASP A 284 -2.48 24.73 -8.44
N ARG A 285 -1.63 23.72 -8.16
CA ARG A 285 -1.69 22.96 -6.90
C ARG A 285 -1.22 23.78 -5.71
N GLU A 286 -0.19 24.61 -5.88
CA GLU A 286 0.28 25.52 -4.83
C GLU A 286 -0.74 26.62 -4.55
N GLN A 287 -1.41 27.13 -5.58
CA GLN A 287 -2.51 28.10 -5.46
C GLN A 287 -3.68 27.50 -4.65
N LYS A 288 -4.17 26.32 -5.04
CA LYS A 288 -5.26 25.62 -4.33
C LYS A 288 -4.91 25.28 -2.89
N ALA A 289 -3.64 24.92 -2.62
CA ALA A 289 -3.17 24.66 -1.27
C ALA A 289 -3.17 25.92 -0.39
N LYS A 290 -2.76 27.07 -0.94
CA LYS A 290 -2.82 28.37 -0.26
C LYS A 290 -4.26 28.80 0.02
N GLU A 291 -5.14 28.71 -0.98
CA GLU A 291 -6.57 29.04 -0.84
C GLU A 291 -7.26 28.16 0.22
N SER A 292 -6.95 26.85 0.21
CA SER A 292 -7.48 25.91 1.21
C SER A 292 -6.99 26.26 2.62
N ALA A 293 -5.72 26.64 2.78
CA ALA A 293 -5.14 27.06 4.06
C ALA A 293 -5.74 28.39 4.57
N GLU A 294 -6.00 29.35 3.68
CA GLU A 294 -6.67 30.61 4.03
C GLU A 294 -8.13 30.40 4.44
N THR A 295 -8.84 29.51 3.74
CA THR A 295 -10.22 29.13 4.06
C THR A 295 -10.28 28.45 5.43
N LEU A 296 -9.34 27.56 5.72
CA LEU A 296 -9.21 26.90 7.03
C LEU A 296 -8.92 27.92 8.16
N LYS A 297 -8.07 28.92 7.89
CA LYS A 297 -7.82 30.01 8.85
C LYS A 297 -9.04 30.89 9.10
N LYS A 298 -9.82 31.22 8.07
CA LYS A 298 -11.07 31.98 8.22
C LYS A 298 -12.09 31.23 9.08
N LEU A 299 -12.30 29.95 8.79
CA LEU A 299 -13.20 29.09 9.56
C LEU A 299 -12.77 28.96 11.03
N LEU A 300 -11.46 28.90 11.30
CA LEU A 300 -10.95 28.89 12.67
C LEU A 300 -11.22 30.20 13.42
N ASN A 301 -11.06 31.34 12.74
CA ASN A 301 -11.30 32.67 13.33
C ASN A 301 -12.80 32.96 13.57
N GLU A 302 -13.69 32.51 12.68
CA GLU A 302 -15.14 32.62 12.89
C GLU A 302 -15.60 31.76 14.07
N ARG A 303 -14.95 30.60 14.28
CA ARG A 303 -15.24 29.72 15.41
C ARG A 303 -14.78 30.28 16.75
N THR A 304 -13.66 31.01 16.79
CA THR A 304 -13.19 31.68 18.02
C THR A 304 -13.95 32.97 18.32
N SER A 305 -14.50 33.66 17.31
CA SER A 305 -15.29 34.87 17.52
C SER A 305 -16.72 34.62 18.03
N ASN A 306 -17.26 33.40 17.86
CA ASN A 306 -18.57 33.00 18.39
C ASN A 306 -18.54 32.49 19.86
N TYR A 307 -17.37 32.54 20.52
CA TYR A 307 -17.17 32.11 21.90
C TYR A 307 -16.77 33.26 22.86
N ILE A 308 -16.93 34.52 22.43
CA ILE A 308 -16.80 35.74 23.25
C ILE A 308 -18.13 36.49 23.17
#